data_AF-A0A395CYS5-F1
#
_entry.id   AF-A0A395CYS5-F1
#
_cell.length_a   1.000
_cell.length_b   1.000
_cell.length_c   1.000
_cell.angle_alpha   90.00
_cell.angle_beta   90.00
_cell.angle_gamma   90.00
#
_symmetry.space_group_name_H-M   'P 1'
#
loop_
_entity.id
_entity.type
_entity.pdbx_description
1 polymer ?
#
loop_
_entity_poly.entity_id
_entity_poly.type
_entity_poly.pdbx_seq_one_letter_code
_entity_poly.pdbx_strand_id
1 'polypeptide(L)'
;MFGKNVDSDEDGSARMRSNPMIDRSEARRWRRGFLAWGSLAVVVALAIGWTIVWFAASSMAQSRLDGWLEKEAARGRVWSCPERRVEGFPSSFYVVCERPTFSGAVDGTEAQARLTRLSAGAFLWAPGHVDVELVGPLALATKDEKSRLALAFRRMRLDLRFSMEKLQRAALLGEELEIRWTDPNAAFDGKARSVELSAQPVENALQTYDIAVKGAGLAFPELDRFVESTEPASLLIDARLSGAASLAAGRGAERLERWRVARGRLFVERLAFGKGALELTGSGELGLDELHRLEGRVELGERGADALLLRLGVSPAAIGVANALSGLLRGADAGRPTVKLPFSLENGKVAIGPLRKVYRLKPLY
;
A
#
# COMPACT_ATOMS: atom_id res chain seq x y z
N MET A 1 101.51 46.54 54.24
CA MET A 1 101.38 47.78 53.44
C MET A 1 99.89 48.00 53.26
N PHE A 2 99.23 48.79 54.12
CA PHE A 2 98.90 50.22 53.90
C PHE A 2 98.26 50.43 52.51
N GLY A 3 97.04 50.95 52.34
CA GLY A 3 96.18 51.68 53.26
C GLY A 3 94.78 51.96 52.67
N LYS A 4 94.02 52.75 53.44
CA LYS A 4 92.63 53.22 53.29
C LYS A 4 92.42 54.22 52.15
N ASN A 5 91.17 54.28 51.66
CA ASN A 5 90.23 55.43 51.56
C ASN A 5 88.98 54.90 50.82
N VAL A 6 87.72 54.90 51.30
CA VAL A 6 86.79 55.88 51.92
C VAL A 6 86.42 57.06 51.01
N ASP A 7 85.22 56.94 50.42
CA ASP A 7 84.12 57.93 50.23
C ASP A 7 82.87 57.08 49.84
N SER A 8 81.73 57.02 50.56
CA SER A 8 80.68 58.03 50.86
C SER A 8 80.08 58.60 49.56
N ASP A 9 78.80 58.54 49.20
CA ASP A 9 77.53 58.38 49.91
C ASP A 9 76.40 57.96 48.94
N GLU A 10 75.33 57.37 49.50
CA GLU A 10 73.87 57.53 49.22
C GLU A 10 73.33 57.59 47.77
N ASP A 11 72.14 57.14 47.39
CA ASP A 11 70.96 56.44 47.92
C ASP A 11 70.07 56.23 46.67
N GLY A 12 69.23 55.20 46.60
CA GLY A 12 68.27 55.12 45.50
C GLY A 12 67.74 53.76 45.09
N SER A 13 66.86 53.20 45.92
CA SER A 13 65.65 52.48 45.49
C SER A 13 65.84 51.23 44.61
N ALA A 14 65.92 50.09 45.29
CA ALA A 14 65.54 48.79 44.76
C ALA A 14 64.12 48.80 44.16
N ARG A 15 63.99 48.50 42.86
CA ARG A 15 62.74 48.02 42.26
C ARG A 15 62.93 46.59 41.77
N MET A 16 62.62 45.64 42.65
CA MET A 16 62.26 44.28 42.24
C MET A 16 61.05 44.37 41.31
N ARG A 17 61.27 44.08 40.01
CA ARG A 17 60.18 43.83 39.07
C ARG A 17 59.64 42.42 39.35
N SER A 18 58.57 42.35 40.13
CA SER A 18 57.74 41.13 40.22
C SER A 18 57.14 40.84 38.85
N ASN A 19 57.60 39.78 38.21
CA ASN A 19 57.01 39.30 36.96
C ASN A 19 55.65 38.65 37.31
N PRO A 20 54.51 39.10 36.75
CA PRO A 20 53.23 38.49 37.08
C PRO A 20 53.20 37.06 36.52
N MET A 21 53.15 36.06 37.41
CA MET A 21 52.74 34.71 37.06
C MET A 21 51.28 34.78 36.57
N ILE A 22 51.08 34.90 35.27
CA ILE A 22 49.77 34.74 34.64
C ILE A 22 49.33 33.30 34.88
N ASP A 23 48.34 33.13 35.75
CA ASP A 23 47.71 31.87 36.08
C ASP A 23 47.13 31.22 34.82
N ARG A 24 47.90 30.29 34.22
CA ARG A 24 47.51 29.55 33.02
C ARG A 24 46.32 28.61 33.26
N SER A 25 45.86 28.42 34.51
CA SER A 25 44.72 27.57 34.85
C SER A 25 43.38 28.29 34.61
N GLU A 26 43.29 29.59 34.90
CA GLU A 26 42.08 30.40 34.68
C GLU A 26 41.78 30.63 33.19
N ALA A 27 42.82 30.91 32.40
CA ALA A 27 42.69 31.09 30.95
C ALA A 27 42.20 29.81 30.23
N ARG A 28 42.53 28.62 30.75
CA ARG A 28 42.01 27.34 30.21
C ARG A 28 40.55 27.10 30.61
N ARG A 29 40.13 27.47 31.82
CA ARG A 29 38.76 27.34 32.30
C ARG A 29 37.81 28.28 31.53
N TRP A 30 38.24 29.51 31.26
CA TRP A 30 37.52 30.49 30.45
C TRP A 30 37.38 30.10 28.98
N ARG A 31 38.45 29.59 28.34
CA ARG A 31 38.37 29.07 26.96
C ARG A 31 37.43 27.87 26.83
N ARG A 32 37.43 26.94 27.80
CA ARG A 32 36.49 25.80 27.82
C ARG A 32 35.04 26.24 28.03
N GLY A 33 34.80 27.24 28.88
CA GLY A 33 33.49 27.87 29.02
C GLY A 33 33.03 28.50 27.71
N PHE A 34 33.84 29.36 27.09
CA PHE A 34 33.50 30.02 25.83
C PHE A 34 33.27 29.04 24.66
N LEU A 35 34.07 27.97 24.58
CA LEU A 35 33.85 26.86 23.63
C LEU A 35 32.55 26.11 23.91
N ALA A 36 32.22 25.85 25.18
CA ALA A 36 30.96 25.21 25.57
C ALA A 36 29.74 26.11 25.25
N TRP A 37 29.78 27.40 25.61
CA TRP A 37 28.73 28.37 25.30
C TRP A 37 28.58 28.61 23.78
N GLY A 38 29.69 28.66 23.05
CA GLY A 38 29.68 28.74 21.58
C GLY A 38 29.07 27.50 20.94
N SER A 39 29.43 26.30 21.42
CA SER A 39 28.81 25.05 20.95
C SER A 39 27.32 24.98 21.27
N LEU A 40 26.91 25.44 22.45
CA LEU A 40 25.51 25.53 22.85
C LEU A 40 24.74 26.51 21.95
N ALA A 41 25.31 27.68 21.67
CA ALA A 41 24.70 28.66 20.77
C ALA A 41 24.50 28.10 19.35
N VAL A 42 25.50 27.36 18.83
CA VAL A 42 25.37 26.68 17.52
C VAL A 42 24.26 25.62 17.56
N VAL A 43 24.20 24.79 18.60
CA VAL A 43 23.14 23.77 18.74
C VAL A 43 21.76 24.42 18.82
N VAL A 44 21.62 25.51 19.59
CA VAL A 44 20.36 26.27 19.68
C VAL A 44 19.99 26.89 18.34
N ALA A 45 20.95 27.49 17.62
CA ALA A 45 20.71 28.05 16.30
C ALA A 45 20.26 26.98 15.29
N LEU A 46 20.88 25.80 15.32
CA LEU A 46 20.48 24.65 14.49
C LEU A 46 19.08 24.15 14.86
N ALA A 47 18.76 24.07 16.15
CA ALA A 47 17.42 23.66 16.61
C ALA A 47 16.33 24.65 16.17
N ILE A 48 16.60 25.95 16.27
CA ILE A 48 15.69 27.02 15.79
C ILE A 48 15.55 26.93 14.27
N GLY A 49 16.66 26.85 13.54
CA GLY A 49 16.66 26.73 12.08
C GLY A 49 15.87 25.50 11.62
N TRP A 50 16.08 24.35 12.26
CA TRP A 50 15.33 23.13 11.96
C TRP A 50 13.84 23.27 12.27
N THR A 51 13.50 23.93 13.37
CA THR A 51 12.10 24.23 13.72
C THR A 51 11.43 25.07 12.63
N ILE A 52 12.09 26.14 12.17
CA ILE A 52 11.58 26.97 11.07
C ILE A 52 11.36 26.14 9.80
N VAL A 53 12.33 25.30 9.42
CA VAL A 53 12.24 24.42 8.25
C VAL A 53 11.06 23.45 8.38
N TRP A 54 10.89 22.83 9.54
CA TRP A 54 9.79 21.89 9.78
C TRP A 54 8.43 22.58 9.67
N PHE A 55 8.25 23.76 10.29
CA PHE A 55 7.00 24.51 10.21
C PHE A 55 6.71 24.96 8.77
N ALA A 56 7.72 25.43 8.02
CA ALA A 56 7.56 25.79 6.60
C ALA A 56 7.13 24.59 5.74
N ALA A 57 7.77 23.43 5.93
CA ALA A 57 7.40 22.20 5.23
C ALA A 57 5.97 21.75 5.56
N SER A 58 5.60 21.79 6.84
CA SER A 58 4.26 21.41 7.30
C SER A 58 3.17 22.34 6.72
N SER A 59 3.43 23.65 6.62
CA SER A 59 2.52 24.61 6.01
C SER A 59 2.34 24.35 4.51
N MET A 60 3.44 24.07 3.79
CA MET A 60 3.36 23.77 2.35
C MET A 60 2.53 22.51 2.09
N ALA A 61 2.67 21.49 2.94
CA ALA A 61 1.86 20.28 2.84
C ALA A 61 0.36 20.55 3.06
N GLN A 62 0.00 21.37 4.05
CA GLN A 62 -1.38 21.79 4.28
C GLN A 62 -1.97 22.52 3.06
N SER A 63 -1.25 23.48 2.48
CA SER A 63 -1.74 24.20 1.29
C SER A 63 -1.92 23.30 0.07
N ARG A 64 -1.06 22.28 -0.11
CA ARG A 64 -1.23 21.28 -1.18
C ARG A 64 -2.44 20.40 -0.94
N LEU A 65 -2.70 20.01 0.30
CA LEU A 65 -3.90 19.27 0.66
C LEU A 65 -5.16 20.10 0.40
N ASP A 66 -5.17 21.38 0.78
CA ASP A 66 -6.27 22.31 0.52
C ASP A 66 -6.57 22.42 -0.99
N GLY A 67 -5.53 22.65 -1.81
CA GLY A 67 -5.69 22.67 -3.27
C GLY A 67 -6.13 21.34 -3.87
N TRP A 68 -5.83 20.20 -3.24
CA TRP A 68 -6.36 18.89 -3.65
C TRP A 68 -7.85 18.74 -3.28
N LEU A 69 -8.24 19.14 -2.06
CA LEU A 69 -9.63 19.13 -1.61
C LEU A 69 -10.53 20.00 -2.48
N GLU A 70 -10.05 21.19 -2.88
CA GLU A 70 -10.78 22.08 -3.80
C GLU A 70 -10.99 21.45 -5.18
N LYS A 71 -9.95 20.80 -5.73
CA LYS A 71 -10.05 20.07 -7.01
C LYS A 71 -11.02 18.91 -6.93
N GLU A 72 -11.09 18.22 -5.80
CA GLU A 72 -12.05 17.14 -5.55
C GLU A 72 -13.47 17.69 -5.44
N ALA A 73 -13.67 18.79 -4.72
CA ALA A 73 -14.97 19.46 -4.61
C ALA A 73 -15.49 19.93 -5.99
N ALA A 74 -14.61 20.48 -6.83
CA ALA A 74 -14.94 20.85 -8.21
C ALA A 74 -15.35 19.64 -9.09
N ARG A 75 -14.98 18.42 -8.69
CA ARG A 75 -15.39 17.15 -9.34
C ARG A 75 -16.62 16.52 -8.68
N GLY A 76 -17.31 17.24 -7.78
CA GLY A 76 -18.48 16.75 -7.06
C GLY A 76 -18.14 15.77 -5.92
N ARG A 77 -16.88 15.75 -5.46
CA ARG A 77 -16.41 14.89 -4.37
C ARG A 77 -15.97 15.74 -3.19
N VAL A 78 -16.84 15.84 -2.19
CA VAL A 78 -16.61 16.66 -1.00
C VAL A 78 -16.03 15.78 0.11
N TRP A 79 -14.85 16.15 0.58
CA TRP A 79 -14.16 15.51 1.70
C TRP A 79 -14.14 16.48 2.88
N SER A 80 -14.53 16.00 4.07
CA SER A 80 -14.40 16.76 5.31
C SER A 80 -13.23 16.23 6.13
N CYS A 81 -12.46 17.16 6.69
CA CYS A 81 -11.39 16.89 7.65
C CYS A 81 -11.59 17.84 8.85
N PRO A 82 -12.58 17.55 9.71
CA PRO A 82 -12.79 18.35 10.91
C PRO A 82 -11.62 18.13 11.88
N GLU A 83 -11.37 19.13 12.74
CA GLU A 83 -10.33 19.06 13.79
C GLU A 83 -8.94 18.70 13.22
N ARG A 84 -8.63 19.22 12.02
CA ARG A 84 -7.34 19.01 11.36
C ARG A 84 -6.19 19.47 12.24
N ARG A 85 -5.25 18.57 12.50
CA ARG A 85 -4.01 18.86 13.22
C ARG A 85 -2.80 18.30 12.48
N VAL A 86 -1.64 18.87 12.76
CA VAL A 86 -0.37 18.40 12.20
C VAL A 86 0.57 17.98 13.33
N GLU A 87 1.09 16.77 13.22
CA GLU A 87 1.98 16.13 14.20
C GLU A 87 3.27 15.65 13.50
N GLY A 88 4.24 15.12 14.25
CA GLY A 88 5.43 14.45 13.69
C GLY A 88 6.77 15.18 13.80
N PHE A 89 6.80 16.36 14.44
CA PHE A 89 8.05 17.07 14.74
C PHE A 89 9.06 16.14 15.45
N PRO A 90 10.36 16.18 15.09
CA PRO A 90 11.01 17.11 14.15
C PRO A 90 11.21 16.54 12.74
N SER A 91 10.82 15.30 12.49
CA SER A 91 11.40 14.46 11.44
C SER A 91 10.40 14.12 10.32
N SER A 92 9.12 14.13 10.65
CA SER A 92 8.01 13.84 9.75
C SER A 92 6.91 14.88 9.94
N PHE A 93 5.92 14.89 9.08
CA PHE A 93 4.69 15.61 9.35
C PHE A 93 3.52 14.73 8.96
N TYR A 94 2.53 14.63 9.84
CA TYR A 94 1.29 13.87 9.65
C TYR A 94 0.11 14.83 9.80
N VAL A 95 -0.70 14.94 8.78
CA VAL A 95 -2.01 15.59 8.85
C VAL A 95 -3.00 14.56 9.37
N VAL A 96 -3.62 14.84 10.52
CA VAL A 96 -4.60 13.96 11.15
C VAL A 96 -5.98 14.62 11.09
N CYS A 97 -6.97 13.85 10.64
CA CYS A 97 -8.39 14.20 10.61
C CYS A 97 -9.15 13.22 11.51
N GLU A 98 -9.83 13.74 12.54
CA GLU A 98 -10.80 12.93 13.27
C GLU A 98 -12.13 12.92 12.52
N ARG A 99 -12.81 11.78 12.52
CA ARG A 99 -14.16 11.62 11.97
C ARG A 99 -14.33 12.20 10.55
N PRO A 100 -13.41 11.97 9.60
CA PRO A 100 -13.55 12.51 8.26
C PRO A 100 -14.76 11.88 7.58
N THR A 101 -15.43 12.68 6.75
CA THR A 101 -16.56 12.24 5.95
C THR A 101 -16.30 12.49 4.48
N PHE A 102 -16.93 11.69 3.65
CA PHE A 102 -16.93 11.85 2.20
C PHE A 102 -18.38 11.93 1.72
N SER A 103 -18.64 12.78 0.73
CA SER A 103 -19.89 12.85 0.00
C SER A 103 -19.61 13.05 -1.48
N GLY A 104 -20.17 12.20 -2.32
CA GLY A 104 -20.11 12.34 -3.77
C GLY A 104 -20.46 11.06 -4.51
N ALA A 105 -20.42 11.12 -5.83
CA ALA A 105 -20.73 9.97 -6.67
C ALA A 105 -19.64 8.88 -6.59
N VAL A 106 -20.05 7.65 -6.23
CA VAL A 106 -19.27 6.42 -6.31
C VAL A 106 -19.92 5.55 -7.39
N ASP A 107 -19.19 5.31 -8.49
CA ASP A 107 -19.69 4.62 -9.69
C ASP A 107 -21.05 5.14 -10.20
N GLY A 108 -21.23 6.46 -10.14
CA GLY A 108 -22.44 7.14 -10.64
C GLY A 108 -23.57 7.25 -9.62
N THR A 109 -23.45 6.64 -8.44
CA THR A 109 -24.44 6.74 -7.36
C THR A 109 -23.92 7.64 -6.26
N GLU A 110 -24.69 8.65 -5.88
CA GLU A 110 -24.36 9.51 -4.74
C GLU A 110 -24.24 8.68 -3.47
N ALA A 111 -23.09 8.79 -2.79
CA ALA A 111 -22.79 8.04 -1.58
C ALA A 111 -22.16 8.94 -0.52
N GLN A 112 -22.31 8.52 0.73
CA GLN A 112 -21.64 9.11 1.87
C GLN A 112 -20.76 8.06 2.54
N ALA A 113 -19.55 8.44 2.93
CA ALA A 113 -18.69 7.60 3.75
C ALA A 113 -18.23 8.30 5.02
N ARG A 114 -17.97 7.51 6.06
CA ARG A 114 -17.48 7.95 7.37
C ARG A 114 -16.38 7.01 7.85
N LEU A 115 -15.39 7.57 8.52
CA LEU A 115 -14.26 6.85 9.11
C LEU A 115 -13.98 7.43 10.50
N THR A 116 -13.37 6.65 11.40
CA THR A 116 -13.03 7.14 12.75
C THR A 116 -11.89 8.15 12.72
N ARG A 117 -10.80 7.80 12.04
CA ARG A 117 -9.62 8.67 11.92
C ARG A 117 -8.87 8.36 10.64
N LEU A 118 -8.35 9.41 10.01
CA LEU A 118 -7.43 9.36 8.89
C LEU A 118 -6.17 10.13 9.27
N SER A 119 -5.00 9.54 9.03
CA SER A 119 -3.74 10.26 9.10
C SER A 119 -2.97 10.07 7.80
N ALA A 120 -2.39 11.14 7.28
CA ALA A 120 -1.57 11.12 6.08
C ALA A 120 -0.32 11.96 6.31
N GLY A 121 0.85 11.38 6.09
CA GLY A 121 2.11 12.05 6.38
C GLY A 121 3.24 11.70 5.44
N ALA A 122 4.30 12.48 5.52
CA ALA A 122 5.54 12.27 4.78
C ALA A 122 6.75 12.61 5.65
N PHE A 123 7.93 12.19 5.19
CA PHE A 123 9.19 12.41 5.89
C PHE A 123 10.00 13.53 5.23
N LEU A 124 10.71 14.35 6.02
CA LEU A 124 11.50 15.46 5.46
C LEU A 124 12.67 14.96 4.58
N TRP A 125 13.26 13.81 4.90
CA TRP A 125 14.34 13.18 4.10
C TRP A 125 13.83 12.33 2.93
N ALA A 126 12.53 12.08 2.85
CA ALA A 126 11.90 11.28 1.79
C ALA A 126 10.58 11.93 1.35
N PRO A 127 10.61 13.11 0.70
CA PRO A 127 9.41 13.88 0.38
C PRO A 127 8.48 13.19 -0.64
N GLY A 128 9.01 12.23 -1.40
CA GLY A 128 8.22 11.38 -2.29
C GLY A 128 7.55 10.19 -1.61
N HIS A 129 7.81 9.94 -0.33
CA HIS A 129 7.19 8.87 0.44
C HIS A 129 6.03 9.42 1.25
N VAL A 130 4.82 8.98 0.92
CA VAL A 130 3.58 9.34 1.61
C VAL A 130 3.01 8.09 2.27
N ASP A 131 2.71 8.21 3.55
CA ASP A 131 2.11 7.16 4.36
C ASP A 131 0.71 7.60 4.79
N VAL A 132 -0.29 6.75 4.57
CA VAL A 132 -1.66 7.02 4.97
C VAL A 132 -2.15 5.89 5.85
N GLU A 133 -2.54 6.19 7.08
CA GLU A 133 -3.12 5.24 8.02
C GLU A 133 -4.59 5.59 8.28
N LEU A 134 -5.44 4.58 8.14
CA LEU A 134 -6.87 4.65 8.41
C LEU A 134 -7.15 3.87 9.69
N VAL A 135 -8.05 4.41 10.52
CA VAL A 135 -8.59 3.72 11.69
C VAL A 135 -10.09 3.54 11.50
N GLY A 136 -10.52 2.28 11.54
CA GLY A 136 -11.89 1.87 11.27
C GLY A 136 -12.88 2.18 12.39
N PRO A 137 -14.17 1.86 12.17
CA PRO A 137 -14.70 1.27 10.95
C PRO A 137 -14.83 2.31 9.81
N LEU A 138 -14.72 1.85 8.56
CA LEU A 138 -15.15 2.58 7.39
C LEU A 138 -16.59 2.17 7.07
N ALA A 139 -17.51 3.13 7.05
CA ALA A 139 -18.90 2.91 6.65
C ALA A 139 -19.22 3.77 5.44
N LEU A 140 -19.67 3.15 4.36
CA LEU A 140 -20.13 3.81 3.14
C LEU A 140 -21.57 3.40 2.87
N ALA A 141 -22.43 4.35 2.52
CA ALA A 141 -23.81 4.10 2.14
C ALA A 141 -24.19 4.98 0.96
N THR A 142 -24.97 4.45 0.03
CA THR A 142 -25.62 5.25 -1.01
C THR A 142 -26.64 6.20 -0.36
N LYS A 143 -26.92 7.33 -1.01
CA LYS A 143 -27.86 8.34 -0.50
C LYS A 143 -29.30 7.82 -0.40
N ASP A 144 -29.66 6.84 -1.22
CA ASP A 144 -30.95 6.13 -1.15
C ASP A 144 -30.95 4.99 -0.12
N GLU A 145 -29.82 4.79 0.58
CA GLU A 145 -29.55 3.76 1.59
C GLU A 145 -29.72 2.31 1.14
N LYS A 146 -29.90 2.07 -0.15
CA LYS A 146 -30.09 0.73 -0.71
C LYS A 146 -28.81 -0.09 -0.67
N SER A 147 -27.66 0.55 -0.85
CA SER A 147 -26.38 -0.12 -0.85
C SER A 147 -25.50 0.41 0.29
N ARG A 148 -24.95 -0.52 1.09
CA ARG A 148 -24.16 -0.23 2.28
C ARG A 148 -22.92 -1.12 2.31
N LEU A 149 -21.77 -0.51 2.57
CA LEU A 149 -20.49 -1.14 2.85
C LEU A 149 -20.09 -0.82 4.29
N ALA A 150 -19.89 -1.84 5.12
CA ALA A 150 -19.21 -1.73 6.39
C ALA A 150 -17.90 -2.51 6.32
N LEU A 151 -16.79 -1.83 6.60
CA LEU A 151 -15.46 -2.40 6.62
C LEU A 151 -14.82 -2.10 7.98
N ALA A 152 -14.80 -3.11 8.84
CA ALA A 152 -14.08 -3.07 10.12
C ALA A 152 -12.67 -3.62 9.93
N PHE A 153 -11.68 -3.03 10.61
CA PHE A 153 -10.28 -3.43 10.52
C PHE A 153 -9.51 -2.90 11.72
N ARG A 154 -8.49 -3.65 12.18
CA ARG A 154 -7.61 -3.19 13.27
C ARG A 154 -6.63 -2.13 12.77
N ARG A 155 -6.07 -2.33 11.57
CA ARG A 155 -5.15 -1.39 10.92
C ARG A 155 -5.34 -1.45 9.42
N MET A 156 -5.27 -0.29 8.78
CA MET A 156 -5.20 -0.19 7.32
C MET A 156 -4.24 0.92 6.93
N ARG A 157 -3.23 0.58 6.13
CA ARG A 157 -2.11 1.45 5.80
C ARG A 157 -1.85 1.44 4.31
N LEU A 158 -1.71 2.62 3.72
CA LEU A 158 -1.38 2.84 2.33
C LEU A 158 -0.02 3.55 2.24
N ASP A 159 0.97 2.86 1.71
CA ASP A 159 2.31 3.36 1.40
C ASP A 159 2.36 3.78 -0.07
N LEU A 160 2.67 5.05 -0.32
CA LEU A 160 2.80 5.60 -1.66
C LEU A 160 4.20 6.16 -1.85
N ARG A 161 4.82 5.85 -2.99
CA ARG A 161 6.11 6.41 -3.39
C ARG A 161 5.97 7.14 -4.70
N PHE A 162 6.48 8.34 -4.76
CA PHE A 162 6.46 9.22 -5.91
C PHE A 162 7.88 9.64 -6.29
N SER A 163 8.12 9.77 -7.59
CA SER A 163 9.32 10.37 -8.17
C SER A 163 8.89 11.30 -9.28
N MET A 164 9.29 12.57 -9.24
CA MET A 164 8.90 13.60 -10.22
C MET A 164 7.38 13.60 -10.48
N GLU A 165 6.58 13.57 -9.40
CA GLU A 165 5.11 13.51 -9.42
C GLU A 165 4.48 12.23 -10.01
N LYS A 166 5.29 11.25 -10.44
CA LYS A 166 4.82 9.96 -10.93
C LYS A 166 4.84 8.92 -9.82
N LEU A 167 3.74 8.18 -9.68
CA LEU A 167 3.64 7.06 -8.76
C LEU A 167 4.63 5.96 -9.15
N GLN A 168 5.54 5.62 -8.23
CA GLN A 168 6.55 4.56 -8.34
C GLN A 168 6.15 3.31 -7.57
N ARG A 169 5.33 3.45 -6.53
CA ARG A 169 4.80 2.31 -5.77
C ARG A 169 3.54 2.74 -5.04
N ALA A 170 2.55 1.87 -5.03
CA ALA A 170 1.45 1.91 -4.09
C ALA A 170 1.36 0.56 -3.39
N ALA A 171 1.27 0.54 -2.07
CA ALA A 171 1.05 -0.69 -1.31
C ALA A 171 0.01 -0.45 -0.23
N LEU A 172 -1.04 -1.27 -0.19
CA LEU A 172 -2.09 -1.27 0.80
C LEU A 172 -1.94 -2.53 1.66
N LEU A 173 -1.90 -2.34 2.98
CA LEU A 173 -1.92 -3.41 3.98
C LEU A 173 -3.17 -3.22 4.86
N GLY A 174 -3.97 -4.27 4.97
CA GLY A 174 -5.06 -4.36 5.94
C GLY A 174 -4.85 -5.54 6.89
N GLU A 175 -5.21 -5.35 8.16
CA GLU A 175 -5.11 -6.37 9.21
C GLU A 175 -6.46 -6.52 9.93
N GLU A 176 -6.85 -7.76 10.18
CA GLU A 176 -8.10 -8.15 10.86
C GLU A 176 -9.33 -7.49 10.23
N LEU A 177 -9.52 -7.71 8.93
CA LEU A 177 -10.60 -7.12 8.17
C LEU A 177 -11.89 -7.93 8.34
N GLU A 178 -13.01 -7.23 8.53
CA GLU A 178 -14.36 -7.75 8.35
C GLU A 178 -15.10 -6.84 7.38
N ILE A 179 -15.58 -7.42 6.28
CA ILE A 179 -16.35 -6.72 5.26
C ILE A 179 -17.80 -7.21 5.29
N ARG A 180 -18.72 -6.26 5.20
CA ARG A 180 -20.14 -6.52 4.97
C ARG A 180 -20.64 -5.56 3.90
N TRP A 181 -21.01 -6.11 2.75
CA TRP A 181 -21.67 -5.41 1.67
C TRP A 181 -23.12 -5.84 1.61
N THR A 182 -24.02 -4.90 1.42
CA THR A 182 -25.45 -5.14 1.26
C THR A 182 -25.95 -4.24 0.14
N ASP A 183 -26.68 -4.81 -0.81
CA ASP A 183 -27.30 -4.17 -1.95
C ASP A 183 -28.67 -4.83 -2.19
N PRO A 184 -29.64 -4.21 -2.88
CA PRO A 184 -30.94 -4.84 -3.13
C PRO A 184 -30.87 -6.21 -3.81
N ASN A 185 -29.82 -6.45 -4.61
CA ASN A 185 -29.70 -7.69 -5.40
C ASN A 185 -28.72 -8.71 -4.81
N ALA A 186 -27.85 -8.28 -3.89
CA ALA A 186 -26.79 -9.12 -3.36
C ALA A 186 -26.33 -8.66 -1.98
N ALA A 187 -26.01 -9.62 -1.12
CA ALA A 187 -25.25 -9.38 0.09
C ALA A 187 -23.96 -10.20 0.03
N PHE A 188 -22.91 -9.69 0.65
CA PHE A 188 -21.63 -10.35 0.75
C PHE A 188 -21.03 -10.04 2.11
N ASP A 189 -20.53 -11.07 2.79
CA ASP A 189 -19.79 -10.92 4.01
C ASP A 189 -18.51 -11.75 3.97
N GLY A 190 -17.49 -11.23 4.65
CA GLY A 190 -16.19 -11.87 4.62
C GLY A 190 -15.27 -11.37 5.72
N LYS A 191 -14.27 -12.19 6.04
CA LYS A 191 -13.21 -11.84 6.97
C LYS A 191 -11.86 -12.15 6.36
N ALA A 192 -10.84 -11.42 6.77
CA ALA A 192 -9.47 -11.69 6.40
C ALA A 192 -8.53 -11.32 7.55
N ARG A 193 -7.56 -12.18 7.85
CA ARG A 193 -6.53 -11.85 8.84
C ARG A 193 -5.59 -10.77 8.33
N SER A 194 -5.17 -10.90 7.07
CA SER A 194 -4.41 -9.87 6.39
C SER A 194 -4.70 -9.86 4.91
N VAL A 195 -4.62 -8.66 4.34
CA VAL A 195 -4.72 -8.42 2.91
C VAL A 195 -3.64 -7.42 2.53
N GLU A 196 -2.81 -7.79 1.56
CA GLU A 196 -1.77 -6.94 0.98
C GLU A 196 -2.03 -6.78 -0.51
N LEU A 197 -2.01 -5.54 -0.98
CA LEU A 197 -2.06 -5.21 -2.40
C LEU A 197 -0.87 -4.31 -2.68
N SER A 198 -0.15 -4.56 -3.77
CA SER A 198 0.88 -3.63 -4.22
C SER A 198 0.88 -3.48 -5.72
N ALA A 199 1.16 -2.27 -6.20
CA ALA A 199 1.34 -1.95 -7.60
C ALA A 199 2.61 -1.11 -7.79
N GLN A 200 3.39 -1.42 -8.80
CA GLN A 200 4.58 -0.65 -9.19
C GLN A 200 4.72 -0.63 -10.73
N PRO A 201 5.18 0.47 -11.33
CA PRO A 201 5.38 0.52 -12.76
C PRO A 201 6.51 -0.42 -13.17
N VAL A 202 6.38 -1.02 -14.35
CA VAL A 202 7.42 -1.84 -14.96
C VAL A 202 8.41 -0.93 -15.68
N GLU A 203 9.69 -1.09 -15.39
CA GLU A 203 10.74 -0.30 -16.02
C GLU A 203 10.76 -0.53 -17.53
N ASN A 204 10.92 0.55 -18.31
CA ASN A 204 10.93 0.51 -19.78
C ASN A 204 9.65 -0.04 -20.45
N ALA A 205 8.54 -0.18 -19.72
CA ALA A 205 7.26 -0.57 -20.27
C ALA A 205 6.23 0.55 -20.11
N LEU A 206 5.65 1.00 -21.23
CA LEU A 206 4.66 2.07 -21.21
C LEU A 206 3.38 1.61 -20.51
N GLN A 207 2.96 2.38 -19.51
CA GLN A 207 1.68 2.23 -18.81
C GLN A 207 1.42 0.80 -18.29
N THR A 208 2.48 0.10 -17.92
CA THR A 208 2.43 -1.28 -17.46
C THR A 208 2.84 -1.35 -15.99
N TYR A 209 2.09 -2.10 -15.20
CA TYR A 209 2.30 -2.22 -13.76
C TYR A 209 2.38 -3.68 -13.36
N ASP A 210 3.35 -4.02 -12.52
CA ASP A 210 3.32 -5.26 -11.76
C ASP A 210 2.39 -5.06 -10.56
N ILE A 211 1.50 -6.02 -10.35
CA ILE A 211 0.49 -6.05 -9.31
C ILE A 211 0.69 -7.34 -8.51
N ALA A 212 0.75 -7.20 -7.19
CA ALA A 212 0.74 -8.35 -6.28
C ALA A 212 -0.44 -8.23 -5.32
N VAL A 213 -1.13 -9.34 -5.08
CA VAL A 213 -2.21 -9.48 -4.09
C VAL A 213 -1.88 -10.67 -3.22
N LYS A 214 -1.92 -10.48 -1.90
CA LYS A 214 -1.83 -11.56 -0.92
C LYS A 214 -2.98 -11.45 0.06
N GLY A 215 -3.62 -12.57 0.34
CA GLY A 215 -4.66 -12.68 1.35
C GLY A 215 -4.39 -13.87 2.24
N ALA A 216 -4.49 -13.69 3.55
CA ALA A 216 -4.32 -14.76 4.52
C ALA A 216 -5.50 -14.80 5.49
N GLY A 217 -5.90 -16.02 5.86
CA GLY A 217 -7.01 -16.22 6.77
C GLY A 217 -8.34 -15.72 6.20
N LEU A 218 -8.55 -15.89 4.89
CA LEU A 218 -9.74 -15.46 4.17
C LEU A 218 -10.91 -16.38 4.51
N ALA A 219 -12.03 -15.84 4.97
CA ALA A 219 -13.25 -16.59 5.26
C ALA A 219 -14.44 -15.90 4.59
N PHE A 220 -15.17 -16.63 3.76
CA PHE A 220 -16.33 -16.14 3.01
C PHE A 220 -17.43 -17.20 3.09
N PRO A 221 -18.53 -16.98 3.81
CA PRO A 221 -19.54 -18.02 4.03
C PRO A 221 -20.17 -18.59 2.76
N GLU A 222 -20.27 -17.82 1.68
CA GLU A 222 -20.69 -18.31 0.36
C GLU A 222 -19.71 -19.36 -0.19
N LEU A 223 -18.41 -19.07 -0.10
CA LEU A 223 -17.36 -19.97 -0.57
C LEU A 223 -17.25 -21.20 0.33
N ASP A 224 -17.43 -21.04 1.64
CA ASP A 224 -17.43 -22.13 2.60
C ASP A 224 -18.53 -23.16 2.29
N ARG A 225 -19.74 -22.68 1.99
CA ARG A 225 -20.86 -23.53 1.56
C ARG A 225 -20.60 -24.21 0.21
N PHE A 226 -19.94 -23.49 -0.70
CA PHE A 226 -19.65 -24.00 -2.05
C PHE A 226 -18.55 -25.07 -2.06
N VAL A 227 -17.54 -24.95 -1.19
CA VAL A 227 -16.39 -25.88 -1.09
C VAL A 227 -16.56 -26.90 0.04
N GLU A 228 -17.61 -26.77 0.88
CA GLU A 228 -17.82 -27.57 2.10
C GLU A 228 -16.63 -27.53 3.07
N SER A 229 -16.02 -26.36 3.21
CA SER A 229 -14.88 -26.17 4.11
C SER A 229 -14.97 -24.81 4.79
N THR A 230 -14.90 -24.80 6.12
CA THR A 230 -14.81 -23.58 6.94
C THR A 230 -13.36 -23.21 7.22
N GLU A 231 -12.39 -23.93 6.67
CA GLU A 231 -10.97 -23.62 6.88
C GLU A 231 -10.63 -22.28 6.25
N PRO A 232 -9.80 -21.44 6.90
CA PRO A 232 -9.41 -20.16 6.32
C PRO A 232 -8.61 -20.38 5.03
N ALA A 233 -8.92 -19.60 4.01
CA ALA A 233 -8.24 -19.65 2.73
C ALA A 233 -7.02 -18.71 2.69
N SER A 234 -6.09 -19.00 1.79
CA SER A 234 -4.99 -18.12 1.40
C SER A 234 -5.06 -17.85 -0.10
N LEU A 235 -4.70 -16.63 -0.50
CA LEU A 235 -4.62 -16.20 -1.89
C LEU A 235 -3.29 -15.51 -2.15
N LEU A 236 -2.66 -15.83 -3.26
CA LEU A 236 -1.51 -15.13 -3.80
C LEU A 236 -1.71 -14.94 -5.30
N ILE A 237 -1.58 -13.70 -5.77
CA ILE A 237 -1.61 -13.33 -7.17
C ILE A 237 -0.40 -12.44 -7.46
N ASP A 238 0.40 -12.81 -8.44
CA ASP A 238 1.37 -11.93 -9.09
C ASP A 238 0.95 -11.78 -10.55
N ALA A 239 0.78 -10.54 -11.00
CA ALA A 239 0.30 -10.25 -12.35
C ALA A 239 0.90 -8.97 -12.90
N ARG A 240 0.94 -8.86 -14.23
CA ARG A 240 1.29 -7.64 -14.95
C ARG A 240 0.07 -7.10 -15.68
N LEU A 241 -0.24 -5.82 -15.48
CA LEU A 241 -1.35 -5.13 -16.10
C LEU A 241 -0.83 -4.13 -17.12
N SER A 242 -1.17 -4.33 -18.40
CA SER A 242 -0.87 -3.37 -19.47
C SER A 242 -2.01 -2.36 -19.65
N GLY A 243 -1.74 -1.21 -20.26
CA GLY A 243 -2.75 -0.19 -20.57
C GLY A 243 -3.35 0.48 -19.32
N ALA A 244 -2.65 0.47 -18.18
CA ALA A 244 -3.19 0.89 -16.90
C ALA A 244 -3.63 2.37 -16.85
N ALA A 245 -3.11 3.24 -17.73
CA ALA A 245 -3.54 4.64 -17.75
C ALA A 245 -5.01 4.80 -18.15
N SER A 246 -5.57 3.87 -18.94
CA SER A 246 -6.99 3.85 -19.27
C SER A 246 -7.89 3.64 -18.05
N LEU A 247 -7.34 3.11 -16.95
CA LEU A 247 -8.04 2.88 -15.68
C LEU A 247 -7.92 4.05 -14.70
N ALA A 248 -7.19 5.12 -15.04
CA ALA A 248 -6.87 6.18 -14.10
C ALA A 248 -8.02 7.18 -13.82
N ALA A 249 -9.03 7.27 -14.67
CA ALA A 249 -10.09 8.29 -14.58
C ALA A 249 -11.48 7.74 -14.96
N GLY A 250 -12.56 8.42 -14.56
CA GLY A 250 -13.94 8.00 -14.91
C GLY A 250 -14.50 6.91 -14.00
N ARG A 251 -15.70 6.43 -14.33
CA ARG A 251 -16.47 5.44 -13.53
C ARG A 251 -16.01 4.00 -13.81
N GLY A 252 -16.36 3.04 -12.96
CA GLY A 252 -15.96 1.63 -13.06
C GLY A 252 -16.10 1.04 -14.48
N ALA A 253 -17.32 1.02 -15.03
CA ALA A 253 -17.59 0.47 -16.36
C ALA A 253 -16.85 1.22 -17.48
N GLU A 254 -16.88 2.56 -17.46
CA GLU A 254 -16.19 3.40 -18.45
C GLU A 254 -14.66 3.19 -18.44
N ARG A 255 -14.06 2.94 -17.26
CA ARG A 255 -12.64 2.61 -17.12
C ARG A 255 -12.29 1.30 -17.78
N LEU A 256 -13.08 0.26 -17.48
CA LEU A 256 -12.88 -1.06 -18.07
C LEU A 256 -13.07 -1.02 -19.58
N GLU A 257 -14.04 -0.24 -20.07
CA GLU A 257 -14.27 -0.07 -21.51
C GLU A 257 -13.10 0.62 -22.22
N ARG A 258 -12.55 1.69 -21.63
CA ARG A 258 -11.35 2.33 -22.21
C ARG A 258 -10.13 1.43 -22.16
N TRP A 259 -9.98 0.63 -21.10
CA TRP A 259 -8.91 -0.35 -20.99
C TRP A 259 -9.04 -1.44 -22.05
N ARG A 260 -10.26 -1.93 -22.28
CA ARG A 260 -10.59 -2.89 -23.33
C ARG A 260 -10.30 -2.34 -24.72
N VAL A 261 -10.81 -1.16 -25.06
CA VAL A 261 -10.58 -0.51 -26.36
C VAL A 261 -9.08 -0.24 -26.58
N ALA A 262 -8.33 0.06 -25.52
CA ALA A 262 -6.88 0.18 -25.55
C ALA A 262 -6.14 -1.16 -25.66
N ARG A 263 -6.86 -2.29 -25.79
CA ARG A 263 -6.33 -3.67 -25.82
C ARG A 263 -5.47 -3.99 -24.59
N GLY A 264 -5.87 -3.48 -23.43
CA GLY A 264 -5.26 -3.81 -22.15
C GLY A 264 -5.36 -5.30 -21.86
N ARG A 265 -4.30 -5.87 -21.27
CA ARG A 265 -4.20 -7.28 -20.90
C ARG A 265 -3.72 -7.43 -19.47
N LEU A 266 -4.19 -8.48 -18.82
CA LEU A 266 -3.74 -8.92 -17.51
C LEU A 266 -2.98 -10.23 -17.67
N PHE A 267 -1.66 -10.19 -17.49
CA PHE A 267 -0.79 -11.35 -17.51
C PHE A 267 -0.66 -11.87 -16.07
N VAL A 268 -1.36 -12.94 -15.74
CA VAL A 268 -1.26 -13.62 -14.45
C VAL A 268 -0.03 -14.51 -14.50
N GLU A 269 1.04 -14.10 -13.83
CA GLU A 269 2.29 -14.86 -13.76
C GLU A 269 2.16 -16.00 -12.75
N ARG A 270 1.48 -15.73 -11.63
CA ARG A 270 1.20 -16.71 -10.59
C ARG A 270 -0.12 -16.45 -9.93
N LEU A 271 -0.94 -17.49 -9.85
CA LEU A 271 -2.10 -17.61 -8.98
C LEU A 271 -1.85 -18.80 -8.07
N ALA A 272 -2.04 -18.63 -6.77
CA ALA A 272 -2.11 -19.71 -5.81
C ALA A 272 -3.25 -19.43 -4.83
N PHE A 273 -4.15 -20.39 -4.69
CA PHE A 273 -5.27 -20.36 -3.76
C PHE A 273 -5.28 -21.67 -2.99
N GLY A 274 -5.45 -21.59 -1.68
CA GLY A 274 -5.51 -22.76 -0.80
C GLY A 274 -6.65 -22.63 0.18
N LYS A 275 -7.41 -23.71 0.41
CA LYS A 275 -8.48 -23.80 1.40
C LYS A 275 -8.68 -25.27 1.83
N GLY A 276 -8.13 -25.62 3.00
CA GLY A 276 -8.07 -27.02 3.44
C GLY A 276 -7.37 -27.92 2.44
N ALA A 277 -8.03 -28.99 1.99
CA ALA A 277 -7.48 -29.91 0.98
C ALA A 277 -7.49 -29.35 -0.45
N LEU A 278 -8.25 -28.28 -0.71
CA LEU A 278 -8.33 -27.66 -2.03
C LEU A 278 -7.13 -26.73 -2.23
N GLU A 279 -6.33 -27.03 -3.24
CA GLU A 279 -5.30 -26.12 -3.74
C GLU A 279 -5.50 -25.88 -5.23
N LEU A 280 -5.46 -24.62 -5.63
CA LEU A 280 -5.53 -24.17 -7.00
C LEU A 280 -4.28 -23.35 -7.30
N THR A 281 -3.67 -23.61 -8.43
CA THR A 281 -2.55 -22.86 -8.99
C THR A 281 -2.92 -22.41 -10.39
N GLY A 282 -2.29 -21.36 -10.90
CA GLY A 282 -2.52 -20.99 -12.27
C GLY A 282 -1.65 -19.88 -12.79
N SER A 283 -1.67 -19.73 -14.10
CA SER A 283 -1.02 -18.66 -14.85
C SER A 283 -1.76 -18.46 -16.16
N GLY A 284 -1.72 -17.27 -16.73
CA GLY A 284 -2.43 -17.02 -17.97
C GLY A 284 -2.42 -15.58 -18.41
N GLU A 285 -3.15 -15.33 -19.49
CA GLU A 285 -3.34 -14.01 -20.05
C GLU A 285 -4.83 -13.78 -20.25
N LEU A 286 -5.33 -12.69 -19.68
CA LEU A 286 -6.73 -12.30 -19.67
C LEU A 286 -6.93 -10.94 -20.34
N GLY A 287 -8.09 -10.75 -20.94
CA GLY A 287 -8.55 -9.53 -21.59
C GLY A 287 -10.08 -9.46 -21.54
N LEU A 288 -10.65 -8.52 -22.30
CA LEU A 288 -12.10 -8.39 -22.44
C LEU A 288 -12.51 -8.36 -23.91
N ASP A 289 -13.51 -9.18 -24.25
CA ASP A 289 -14.08 -9.22 -25.59
C ASP A 289 -15.06 -8.07 -25.85
N GLU A 290 -15.51 -7.91 -27.10
CA GLU A 290 -16.45 -6.85 -27.52
C GLU A 290 -17.81 -6.88 -26.80
N LEU A 291 -18.14 -7.97 -26.12
CA LEU A 291 -19.37 -8.12 -25.32
C LEU A 291 -19.10 -7.95 -23.82
N HIS A 292 -17.96 -7.36 -23.46
CA HIS A 292 -17.49 -7.10 -22.09
C HIS A 292 -17.31 -8.37 -21.25
N ARG A 293 -17.02 -9.50 -21.89
CA ARG A 293 -16.77 -10.78 -21.21
C ARG A 293 -15.28 -11.03 -21.13
N LEU A 294 -14.88 -11.78 -20.10
CA LEU A 294 -13.51 -12.22 -19.95
C LEU A 294 -13.09 -13.10 -21.15
N GLU A 295 -11.95 -12.79 -21.75
CA GLU A 295 -11.33 -13.60 -22.81
C GLU A 295 -9.88 -13.90 -22.47
N GLY A 296 -9.33 -14.98 -23.04
CA GLY A 296 -7.92 -15.31 -22.89
C GLY A 296 -7.65 -16.79 -22.64
N ARG A 297 -6.43 -17.07 -22.18
CA ARG A 297 -5.95 -18.44 -21.91
C ARG A 297 -5.39 -18.52 -20.52
N VAL A 298 -5.85 -19.50 -19.75
CA VAL A 298 -5.40 -19.75 -18.38
C VAL A 298 -5.04 -21.21 -18.25
N GLU A 299 -3.86 -21.51 -17.76
CA GLU A 299 -3.50 -22.83 -17.27
C GLU A 299 -3.81 -22.86 -15.78
N LEU A 300 -4.70 -23.75 -15.37
CA LEU A 300 -4.99 -23.98 -13.95
C LEU A 300 -4.47 -25.35 -13.55
N GLY A 301 -3.89 -25.43 -12.36
CA GLY A 301 -3.48 -26.67 -11.73
C GLY A 301 -4.27 -26.88 -10.45
N GLU A 302 -5.02 -27.96 -10.31
CA GLU A 302 -5.77 -28.26 -9.09
C GLU A 302 -5.23 -29.46 -8.30
N ARG A 303 -5.48 -29.45 -6.99
CA ARG A 303 -5.31 -30.59 -6.07
C ARG A 303 -6.47 -30.60 -5.07
N GLY A 304 -6.98 -31.80 -4.77
CA GLY A 304 -8.09 -31.97 -3.82
C GLY A 304 -9.41 -31.35 -4.29
N ALA A 305 -9.57 -31.15 -5.60
CA ALA A 305 -10.75 -30.54 -6.20
C ALA A 305 -11.83 -31.57 -6.57
N ASP A 306 -11.66 -32.85 -6.28
CA ASP A 306 -12.57 -33.92 -6.70
C ASP A 306 -14.02 -33.64 -6.30
N ALA A 307 -14.26 -33.27 -5.05
CA ALA A 307 -15.59 -32.90 -4.54
C ALA A 307 -16.17 -31.67 -5.25
N LEU A 308 -15.32 -30.68 -5.55
CA LEU A 308 -15.70 -29.47 -6.29
C LEU A 308 -16.05 -29.79 -7.75
N LEU A 309 -15.25 -30.61 -8.43
CA LEU A 309 -15.47 -31.02 -9.81
C LEU A 309 -16.77 -31.83 -9.96
N LEU A 310 -17.06 -32.72 -9.01
CA LEU A 310 -18.33 -33.44 -8.96
C LEU A 310 -19.53 -32.50 -8.82
N ARG A 311 -19.44 -31.49 -7.94
CA ARG A 311 -20.48 -30.45 -7.78
C ARG A 311 -20.66 -29.58 -9.03
N LEU A 312 -19.60 -29.36 -9.79
CA LEU A 312 -19.64 -28.67 -11.10
C LEU A 312 -20.18 -29.56 -12.24
N GLY A 313 -20.53 -30.82 -11.95
CA GLY A 313 -21.11 -31.76 -12.90
C GLY A 313 -20.07 -32.44 -13.80
N VAL A 314 -18.81 -32.52 -13.38
CA VAL A 314 -17.79 -33.35 -14.03
C VAL A 314 -18.03 -34.80 -13.58
N SER A 315 -18.14 -35.73 -14.53
CA SER A 315 -18.44 -37.12 -14.20
C SER A 315 -17.24 -37.81 -13.52
N PRO A 316 -17.48 -38.77 -12.60
CA PRO A 316 -16.40 -39.54 -11.97
C PRO A 316 -15.47 -40.20 -12.99
N ALA A 317 -16.02 -40.69 -14.11
CA ALA A 317 -15.25 -41.28 -15.21
C ALA A 317 -14.32 -40.26 -15.88
N ALA A 318 -14.77 -39.02 -16.09
CA ALA A 318 -13.94 -37.97 -16.67
C ALA A 318 -12.81 -37.55 -15.73
N ILE A 319 -13.08 -37.47 -14.42
CA ILE A 319 -12.06 -37.22 -13.38
C ILE A 319 -11.03 -38.37 -13.38
N GLY A 320 -11.49 -39.62 -13.42
CA GLY A 320 -10.63 -40.80 -13.47
C GLY A 320 -9.71 -40.84 -14.70
N VAL A 321 -10.24 -40.50 -15.89
CA VAL A 321 -9.46 -40.40 -17.13
C VAL A 321 -8.43 -39.27 -17.06
N ALA A 322 -8.81 -38.11 -16.54
CA ALA A 322 -7.88 -36.99 -16.35
C ALA A 322 -6.73 -37.35 -15.39
N ASN A 323 -7.04 -38.04 -14.30
CA ASN A 323 -6.04 -38.53 -13.34
C ASN A 323 -5.12 -39.59 -13.97
N ALA A 324 -5.66 -40.53 -14.76
CA ALA A 324 -4.88 -41.57 -15.43
C ALA A 324 -3.95 -41.00 -16.51
N LEU A 325 -4.45 -40.08 -17.36
CA LEU A 325 -3.65 -39.38 -18.37
C LEU A 325 -2.54 -38.55 -17.71
N SER A 326 -2.85 -37.87 -16.62
CA SER A 326 -1.87 -37.13 -15.85
C SER A 326 -0.79 -38.05 -15.27
N GLY A 327 -1.16 -39.25 -14.80
CA GLY A 327 -0.20 -40.25 -14.32
C GLY A 327 0.75 -40.75 -15.41
N LEU A 328 0.27 -40.92 -16.64
CA LEU A 328 1.07 -41.38 -17.78
C LEU A 328 2.10 -40.34 -18.25
N LEU A 329 1.77 -39.05 -18.14
CA LEU A 329 2.63 -37.94 -18.57
C LEU A 329 3.74 -37.56 -17.55
N ARG A 330 3.81 -38.22 -16.38
CA ARG A 330 4.49 -37.71 -15.17
C ARG A 330 5.62 -38.57 -14.59
N GLY A 331 6.38 -39.30 -15.40
CA GLY A 331 7.50 -40.15 -14.94
C GLY A 331 8.09 -39.79 -13.57
N ALA A 332 7.79 -40.61 -12.55
CA ALA A 332 8.41 -40.73 -11.23
C ALA A 332 8.70 -39.49 -10.33
N ASP A 333 7.87 -38.43 -10.34
CA ASP A 333 7.95 -37.39 -9.29
C ASP A 333 6.97 -37.64 -8.13
N ALA A 334 7.53 -37.95 -6.95
CA ALA A 334 6.83 -38.37 -5.72
C ALA A 334 6.19 -37.21 -4.93
N GLY A 335 5.33 -36.43 -5.59
CA GLY A 335 4.45 -35.44 -4.97
C GLY A 335 2.98 -35.72 -5.30
N ARG A 336 2.04 -35.44 -4.37
CA ARG A 336 0.60 -35.63 -4.59
C ARG A 336 0.16 -34.95 -5.91
N PRO A 337 -0.74 -35.57 -6.68
CA PRO A 337 -1.04 -35.17 -8.06
C PRO A 337 -1.60 -33.74 -8.12
N THR A 338 -0.99 -32.90 -8.96
CA THR A 338 -1.56 -31.64 -9.46
C THR A 338 -1.96 -31.85 -10.91
N VAL A 339 -3.25 -31.75 -11.22
CA VAL A 339 -3.78 -31.90 -12.58
C VAL A 339 -3.74 -30.53 -13.24
N LYS A 340 -3.00 -30.38 -14.35
CA LYS A 340 -2.93 -29.14 -15.12
C LYS A 340 -3.95 -29.18 -16.25
N LEU A 341 -4.92 -28.28 -16.22
CA LEU A 341 -5.97 -28.16 -17.20
C LEU A 341 -5.84 -26.80 -17.92
N PRO A 342 -5.62 -26.79 -19.25
CA PRO A 342 -5.70 -25.56 -20.03
C PRO A 342 -7.17 -25.16 -20.21
N PHE A 343 -7.47 -23.92 -19.82
CA PHE A 343 -8.74 -23.25 -20.03
C PHE A 343 -8.57 -22.18 -21.11
N SER A 344 -9.43 -22.21 -22.13
CA SER A 344 -9.58 -21.09 -23.05
C SER A 344 -10.94 -20.42 -22.85
N LEU A 345 -10.92 -19.09 -22.82
CA LEU A 345 -12.11 -18.25 -22.74
C LEU A 345 -12.19 -17.50 -24.07
N GLU A 346 -13.08 -17.96 -24.95
CA GLU A 346 -13.25 -17.37 -26.28
C GLU A 346 -14.74 -17.21 -26.58
N ASN A 347 -15.13 -16.03 -27.07
CA ASN A 347 -16.51 -15.74 -27.46
C ASN A 347 -17.53 -16.04 -26.34
N GLY A 348 -17.15 -15.77 -25.09
CA GLY A 348 -17.96 -16.03 -23.90
C GLY A 348 -18.16 -17.51 -23.61
N LYS A 349 -17.34 -18.40 -24.16
CA LYS A 349 -17.35 -19.84 -23.89
C LYS A 349 -16.07 -20.21 -23.13
N VAL A 350 -16.22 -20.96 -22.04
CA VAL A 350 -15.09 -21.62 -21.39
C VAL A 350 -14.93 -23.01 -22.00
N ALA A 351 -13.73 -23.35 -22.48
CA ALA A 351 -13.37 -24.71 -22.91
C ALA A 351 -12.30 -25.27 -21.97
N ILE A 352 -12.43 -26.55 -21.60
CA ILE A 352 -11.52 -27.25 -20.67
C ILE A 352 -10.88 -28.40 -21.44
N GLY A 353 -9.63 -28.24 -21.87
CA GLY A 353 -8.95 -29.23 -22.72
C GLY A 353 -9.80 -29.63 -23.96
N PRO A 354 -9.78 -30.91 -24.39
CA PRO A 354 -10.54 -31.38 -25.57
C PRO A 354 -12.06 -31.45 -25.34
N LEU A 355 -12.54 -31.27 -24.10
CA LEU A 355 -13.95 -31.36 -23.75
C LEU A 355 -14.61 -29.98 -23.93
N ARG A 356 -15.41 -29.85 -24.99
CA ARG A 356 -16.21 -28.66 -25.31
C ARG A 356 -17.45 -28.52 -24.41
N LYS A 357 -17.33 -28.66 -23.08
CA LYS A 357 -18.41 -28.22 -22.19
C LYS A 357 -18.40 -26.70 -22.16
N VAL A 358 -19.39 -26.09 -22.81
CA VAL A 358 -19.51 -24.65 -22.97
C VAL A 358 -20.24 -24.06 -21.78
N TYR A 359 -19.52 -23.42 -20.87
CA TYR A 359 -20.12 -22.47 -19.92
C TYR A 359 -20.17 -21.09 -20.57
N ARG A 360 -21.33 -20.40 -20.45
CA ARG A 360 -21.49 -19.04 -20.96
C ARG A 360 -21.04 -18.02 -19.91
N LEU A 361 -20.04 -17.21 -20.25
CA LEU A 361 -19.62 -16.07 -19.45
C LEU A 361 -20.63 -14.93 -19.60
N LYS A 362 -20.99 -14.33 -18.47
CA LYS A 362 -21.78 -13.09 -18.46
C LYS A 362 -20.85 -11.89 -18.68
N PRO A 363 -21.37 -10.78 -19.25
CA PRO A 363 -20.65 -9.51 -19.26
C PRO A 363 -20.25 -9.09 -17.83
N LEU A 364 -19.07 -8.47 -17.69
CA LEU A 364 -18.61 -7.93 -16.41
C LEU A 364 -19.22 -6.56 -16.09
N TYR A 365 -19.66 -5.82 -17.12
CA TYR A 365 -20.32 -4.51 -16.98
C TYR A 365 -21.22 -4.18 -18.17
#